data_AF-A0A518FWU7-F1
#
_entry.id   AF-A0A518FWU7-F1
#
_cell.length_a   1.000
_cell.length_b   1.000
_cell.length_c   1.000
_cell.angle_alpha   90.00
_cell.angle_beta   90.00
_cell.angle_gamma   90.00
#
_symmetry.space_group_name_H-M   'P 1'
#
loop_
_entity.id
_entity.type
_entity.pdbx_description
1 polymer ?
#
loop_
_entity_poly.entity_id
_entity_poly.type
_entity_poly.pdbx_seq_one_letter_code
_entity_poly.pdbx_strand_id
1 'polypeptide(L)'
;MTMSTYDRLNTTSSLCRTAVQALVLSICVSVSGCAMFGDRTTGLSAWKPPWSKKSVTDDPTIDNVRGPMQRVLQAAMWKKEQESNFIEPGVGAAEYKKAQEIFKAQNYKEAEKEFKSIVKKYKKDPIREDAQFMIAECQFARKRYSWAQDSYDQLLIDFPSTRHLDLTTKRLFTIARYWLQDPSMISGSDVQQVSLEKPGAETPELPDDGKKRSTRWALLPNLLDRSRPVFDTENRALEALKSIWLHDPTGPLADDALMLTASHYLQKGRYMDADRTFSLLREEYPKSPHLKDAFMLGTHVKLMSYQGPRYDSTVLDDAGNLKETTLRMFPNADKQRLKQELNKIEHAKAKREWETVQYWMRRSKPKSAAVYCNLLIEHYPTSPFANQARELLAELGRDNTNHLWANYAVPAKKTAEEPEPSRFSLPGLPGFGSSEPKPVPAPTKAPESKAPAPKNGLEPPARLKLDGFGEPIRKIPSEGEPAPARIQL
;
A
#
# COMPACT_ATOMS: atom_id res chain seq x y z
N MET A 1 20.59 -49.62 -53.38
CA MET A 1 20.29 -50.30 -52.10
C MET A 1 21.41 -50.01 -51.13
N THR A 2 21.17 -49.13 -50.16
CA THR A 2 21.67 -49.16 -48.77
C THR A 2 21.14 -47.89 -48.10
N MET A 3 20.04 -48.03 -47.35
CA MET A 3 19.40 -46.93 -46.63
C MET A 3 20.25 -46.46 -45.45
N SER A 4 20.25 -45.14 -45.26
CA SER A 4 20.91 -44.41 -44.19
C SER A 4 20.25 -44.67 -42.83
N THR A 5 21.06 -44.70 -41.78
CA THR A 5 20.76 -45.02 -40.38
C THR A 5 19.80 -44.04 -39.67
N TYR A 6 19.26 -43.06 -40.39
CA TYR A 6 18.35 -42.04 -39.84
C TYR A 6 16.86 -42.46 -39.82
N ASP A 7 16.45 -43.47 -40.60
CA ASP A 7 15.03 -43.86 -40.71
C ASP A 7 14.57 -44.93 -39.70
N ARG A 8 15.46 -45.43 -38.82
CA ARG A 8 15.12 -46.48 -37.83
C ARG A 8 14.67 -45.99 -36.45
N LEU A 9 14.66 -44.68 -36.19
CA LEU A 9 14.31 -44.15 -34.86
C LEU A 9 12.94 -43.46 -34.79
N ASN A 10 12.20 -43.38 -35.91
CA ASN A 10 10.96 -42.59 -35.98
C ASN A 10 9.65 -43.40 -35.96
N THR A 11 9.70 -44.71 -35.71
CA THR A 11 8.50 -45.57 -35.71
C THR A 11 8.09 -46.12 -34.34
N THR A 12 8.77 -45.75 -33.24
CA THR A 12 8.47 -46.30 -31.91
C THR A 12 8.33 -45.25 -30.80
N SER A 13 7.57 -44.17 -31.00
CA SER A 13 7.28 -43.25 -29.88
C SER A 13 5.94 -42.49 -29.90
N SER A 14 5.01 -42.84 -30.80
CA SER A 14 3.67 -42.21 -30.79
C SER A 14 2.87 -42.58 -29.53
N LEU A 15 2.99 -43.82 -29.05
CA LEU A 15 2.31 -44.30 -27.84
C LEU A 15 2.86 -43.69 -26.54
N CYS A 16 4.16 -43.38 -26.50
CA CYS A 16 4.78 -42.82 -25.30
C CYS A 16 4.51 -41.30 -25.19
N ARG A 17 4.39 -40.59 -26.32
CA ARG A 17 4.01 -39.17 -26.33
C ARG A 17 2.55 -38.95 -25.96
N THR A 18 1.63 -39.80 -26.42
CA THR A 18 0.21 -39.70 -26.06
C THR A 18 -0.03 -40.06 -24.60
N ALA A 19 0.69 -41.05 -24.05
CA ALA A 19 0.59 -41.39 -22.63
C ALA A 19 1.10 -40.27 -21.71
N VAL A 20 2.22 -39.61 -22.06
CA VAL A 20 2.75 -38.48 -21.29
C VAL A 20 1.86 -37.24 -21.41
N GLN A 21 1.30 -36.96 -22.60
CA GLN A 21 0.35 -35.85 -22.78
C GLN A 21 -0.98 -36.09 -22.06
N ALA A 22 -1.47 -37.34 -22.02
CA ALA A 22 -2.68 -37.70 -21.27
C ALA A 22 -2.47 -37.59 -19.75
N LEU A 23 -1.27 -37.91 -19.24
CA LEU A 23 -0.95 -37.79 -17.82
C LEU A 23 -0.80 -36.32 -17.37
N VAL A 24 -0.27 -35.45 -18.24
CA VAL A 24 -0.23 -33.98 -17.99
C VAL A 24 -1.62 -33.36 -18.04
N LEU A 25 -2.48 -33.76 -19.00
CA LEU A 25 -3.86 -33.29 -19.07
C LEU A 25 -4.74 -33.81 -17.93
N SER A 26 -4.52 -35.04 -17.46
CA SER A 26 -5.25 -35.59 -16.30
C SER A 26 -4.90 -34.88 -14.98
N ILE A 27 -3.72 -34.28 -14.86
CA ILE A 27 -3.34 -33.46 -13.70
C ILE A 27 -3.94 -32.05 -13.80
N CYS A 28 -4.19 -31.54 -15.02
CA CYS A 28 -4.86 -30.25 -15.21
C CYS A 28 -6.39 -30.29 -15.03
N VAL A 29 -7.04 -31.43 -15.29
CA VAL A 29 -8.52 -31.54 -15.20
C VAL A 29 -9.02 -31.74 -13.76
N SER A 30 -8.18 -32.22 -12.83
CA SER A 30 -8.55 -32.29 -11.39
C SER A 30 -8.46 -30.95 -10.65
N VAL A 31 -7.99 -29.88 -11.31
CA VAL A 31 -7.88 -28.53 -10.74
C VAL A 31 -8.98 -27.58 -11.26
N SER A 32 -9.83 -28.04 -12.19
CA SER A 32 -10.94 -27.22 -12.72
C SER A 32 -12.22 -27.43 -11.92
N GLY A 33 -12.17 -27.13 -10.63
CA GLY A 33 -13.35 -26.81 -9.83
C GLY A 33 -13.43 -25.30 -9.67
N CYS A 34 -14.36 -24.65 -10.38
CA CYS A 34 -14.71 -23.25 -10.15
C CYS A 34 -15.21 -23.05 -8.72
N ALA A 35 -14.29 -22.76 -7.80
CA ALA A 35 -14.60 -22.15 -6.52
C ALA A 35 -14.21 -20.67 -6.61
N MET A 36 -15.20 -19.83 -6.33
CA MET A 36 -15.11 -18.38 -6.15
C MET A 36 -13.83 -17.98 -5.41
N PHE A 37 -13.14 -16.96 -5.95
CA PHE A 37 -11.99 -16.30 -5.36
C PHE A 37 -12.37 -15.60 -4.04
N GLY A 38 -12.29 -16.36 -2.95
CA GLY A 38 -12.14 -15.86 -1.60
C GLY A 38 -10.89 -16.50 -1.01
N ASP A 39 -9.94 -15.70 -0.56
CA ASP A 39 -8.67 -16.13 0.01
C ASP A 39 -8.86 -17.08 1.21
N ARG A 40 -8.93 -18.37 0.90
CA ARG A 40 -8.20 -19.37 1.66
C ARG A 40 -6.96 -19.66 0.84
N THR A 41 -5.81 -19.28 1.40
CA THR A 41 -4.48 -19.66 0.91
C THR A 41 -4.54 -21.07 0.32
N THR A 42 -4.41 -21.17 -1.00
CA THR A 42 -4.50 -22.45 -1.69
C THR A 42 -3.45 -23.40 -1.11
N GLY A 43 -3.90 -24.59 -0.73
CA GLY A 43 -3.21 -25.52 0.19
C GLY A 43 -1.86 -26.08 -0.27
N LEU A 44 -1.24 -25.53 -1.31
CA LEU A 44 0.14 -25.84 -1.71
C LEU A 44 1.14 -24.78 -1.24
N SER A 45 0.76 -23.50 -1.11
CA SER A 45 1.64 -22.45 -0.54
C SER A 45 1.62 -22.44 0.99
N ALA A 46 0.52 -22.89 1.59
CA ALA A 46 0.40 -23.10 3.03
C ALA A 46 0.92 -24.48 3.49
N TRP A 47 1.37 -25.34 2.56
CA TRP A 47 1.92 -26.66 2.91
C TRP A 47 3.33 -26.51 3.49
N LYS A 48 3.38 -26.29 4.81
CA LYS A 48 4.60 -26.42 5.58
C LYS A 48 4.88 -27.90 5.77
N PRO A 49 6.05 -28.42 5.35
CA PRO A 49 6.39 -29.80 5.62
C PRO A 49 6.41 -30.03 7.14
N PRO A 50 6.18 -31.27 7.63
CA PRO A 50 6.02 -31.55 9.06
C PRO A 50 7.26 -31.24 9.92
N TRP A 51 8.42 -31.02 9.30
CA TRP A 51 9.65 -30.56 9.96
C TRP A 51 9.80 -29.03 10.01
N SER A 52 8.92 -28.29 9.34
CA SER A 52 8.86 -26.83 9.43
C SER A 52 8.37 -26.43 10.81
N LYS A 53 9.05 -25.48 11.43
CA LYS A 53 8.60 -24.93 12.71
C LYS A 53 7.30 -24.16 12.50
N LYS A 54 6.49 -24.07 13.56
CA LYS A 54 5.35 -23.15 13.61
C LYS A 54 5.88 -21.74 13.39
N SER A 55 5.20 -21.00 12.53
CA SER A 55 5.47 -19.59 12.32
C SER A 55 4.52 -18.75 13.17
N VAL A 56 4.91 -17.52 13.39
CA VAL A 56 4.10 -16.47 14.02
C VAL A 56 2.74 -16.29 13.35
N THR A 57 2.65 -16.54 12.03
CA THR A 57 1.42 -16.31 11.28
C THR A 57 0.37 -17.39 11.45
N ASP A 58 0.73 -18.53 12.04
CA ASP A 58 -0.16 -19.66 12.23
C ASP A 58 -1.13 -19.45 13.42
N ASP A 59 -0.68 -18.75 14.49
CA ASP A 59 -1.46 -18.46 15.70
C ASP A 59 -1.22 -17.00 16.18
N PRO A 60 -1.90 -15.98 15.62
CA PRO A 60 -1.65 -14.57 15.94
C PRO A 60 -2.32 -14.15 17.26
N THR A 61 -1.80 -14.59 18.41
CA THR A 61 -2.26 -14.15 19.74
C THR A 61 -1.44 -12.97 20.26
N ILE A 62 -2.10 -11.89 20.67
CA ILE A 62 -1.47 -10.65 21.18
C ILE A 62 -1.40 -10.64 22.73
N ASP A 63 -2.07 -11.58 23.40
CA ASP A 63 -2.28 -11.59 24.86
C ASP A 63 -0.99 -11.47 25.70
N ASN A 64 0.16 -11.86 25.14
CA ASN A 64 1.45 -11.83 25.81
C ASN A 64 2.38 -10.68 25.35
N VAL A 65 1.96 -9.85 24.41
CA VAL A 65 2.74 -8.70 23.90
C VAL A 65 2.59 -7.53 24.87
N ARG A 66 3.71 -7.13 25.51
CA ARG A 66 3.71 -6.07 26.51
C ARG A 66 3.74 -4.67 25.90
N GLY A 67 3.07 -3.74 26.56
CA GLY A 67 3.08 -2.33 26.17
C GLY A 67 4.46 -1.65 26.35
N PRO A 68 4.69 -0.48 25.74
CA PRO A 68 5.98 0.23 25.80
C PRO A 68 6.49 0.46 27.22
N MET A 69 5.62 0.93 28.13
CA MET A 69 6.00 1.22 29.50
C MET A 69 6.37 -0.05 30.29
N GLN A 70 5.65 -1.16 30.05
CA GLN A 70 5.96 -2.45 30.65
C GLN A 70 7.33 -2.96 30.16
N ARG A 71 7.65 -2.77 28.87
CA ARG A 71 8.97 -3.11 28.30
C ARG A 71 10.09 -2.30 28.93
N VAL A 72 9.93 -0.97 29.04
CA VAL A 72 10.92 -0.08 29.66
C VAL A 72 11.13 -0.43 31.14
N LEU A 73 10.05 -0.63 31.89
CA LEU A 73 10.12 -0.98 33.30
C LEU A 73 10.84 -2.33 33.49
N GLN A 74 10.52 -3.33 32.66
CA GLN A 74 11.19 -4.63 32.71
C GLN A 74 12.67 -4.52 32.36
N ALA A 75 13.03 -3.77 31.32
CA ALA A 75 14.42 -3.55 30.96
C ALA A 75 15.20 -2.84 32.09
N ALA A 76 14.56 -1.90 32.79
CA ALA A 76 15.14 -1.23 33.95
C ALA A 76 15.27 -2.17 35.15
N MET A 77 14.25 -2.97 35.46
CA MET A 77 14.29 -3.99 36.51
C MET A 77 15.40 -5.02 36.24
N TRP A 78 15.55 -5.44 34.99
CA TRP A 78 16.61 -6.37 34.57
C TRP A 78 18.01 -5.74 34.66
N LYS A 79 18.20 -4.50 34.21
CA LYS A 79 19.48 -3.79 34.39
C LYS A 79 19.87 -3.72 35.87
N LYS A 80 18.89 -3.38 36.72
CA LYS A 80 19.07 -3.38 38.17
C LYS A 80 19.39 -4.77 38.71
N GLU A 81 18.77 -5.82 38.18
CA GLU A 81 19.03 -7.21 38.54
C GLU A 81 20.42 -7.69 38.08
N GLN A 82 20.90 -7.25 36.92
CA GLN A 82 22.29 -7.49 36.47
C GLN A 82 23.31 -6.78 37.35
N GLU A 83 23.01 -5.54 37.74
CA GLU A 83 23.84 -4.76 38.67
C GLU A 83 23.86 -5.38 40.08
N SER A 84 22.74 -5.98 40.53
CA SER A 84 22.67 -6.66 41.84
C SER A 84 23.22 -8.08 41.84
N ASN A 85 23.12 -8.83 40.73
CA ASN A 85 23.60 -10.21 40.59
C ASN A 85 25.11 -10.29 40.27
N PHE A 86 25.90 -9.28 40.65
CA PHE A 86 27.33 -9.16 40.35
C PHE A 86 28.23 -10.23 41.02
N ILE A 87 27.71 -11.17 41.83
CA ILE A 87 28.56 -12.07 42.64
C ILE A 87 28.43 -13.59 42.36
N GLU A 88 27.45 -14.11 41.61
CA GLU A 88 27.51 -15.52 41.18
C GLU A 88 27.17 -15.73 39.69
N PRO A 89 28.01 -16.45 38.92
CA PRO A 89 27.65 -16.84 37.56
C PRO A 89 26.44 -17.76 37.65
N GLY A 90 25.27 -17.26 37.22
CA GLY A 90 24.05 -18.05 37.12
C GLY A 90 24.28 -19.39 36.42
N VAL A 91 23.48 -20.39 36.74
CA VAL A 91 23.63 -21.76 36.24
C VAL A 91 23.65 -21.75 34.70
N GLY A 92 24.81 -22.03 34.10
CA GLY A 92 25.00 -21.99 32.62
C GLY A 92 25.69 -20.74 32.07
N ALA A 93 25.96 -19.72 32.88
CA ALA A 93 26.69 -18.51 32.47
C ALA A 93 28.11 -18.83 31.93
N ALA A 94 28.79 -19.83 32.52
CA ALA A 94 30.09 -20.29 32.04
C ALA A 94 30.01 -20.98 30.66
N GLU A 95 28.98 -21.82 30.43
CA GLU A 95 28.75 -22.45 29.12
C GLU A 95 28.42 -21.39 28.05
N TYR A 96 27.60 -20.40 28.43
CA TYR A 96 27.22 -19.31 27.54
C TYR A 96 28.41 -18.40 27.19
N LYS A 97 29.27 -18.06 28.14
CA LYS A 97 30.52 -17.30 27.87
C LYS A 97 31.42 -18.04 26.89
N LYS A 98 31.61 -19.35 27.05
CA LYS A 98 32.37 -20.17 26.09
C LYS A 98 31.75 -20.13 24.70
N ALA A 99 30.43 -20.30 24.60
CA ALA A 99 29.73 -20.21 23.31
C ALA A 99 29.85 -18.81 22.66
N GLN A 100 29.85 -17.74 23.47
CA GLN A 100 30.10 -16.38 23.00
C GLN A 100 31.53 -16.16 22.51
N GLU A 101 32.54 -16.75 23.15
CA GLU A 101 33.92 -16.69 22.68
C GLU A 101 34.07 -17.36 21.31
N ILE A 102 33.43 -18.52 21.11
CA ILE A 102 33.39 -19.20 19.81
C ILE A 102 32.68 -18.33 18.75
N PHE A 103 31.60 -17.64 19.13
CA PHE A 103 30.91 -16.69 18.26
C PHE A 103 31.82 -15.51 17.87
N LYS A 104 32.55 -14.93 18.83
CA LYS A 104 33.51 -13.84 18.59
C LYS A 104 34.68 -14.30 17.71
N ALA A 105 35.09 -15.55 17.82
CA ALA A 105 36.06 -16.20 16.94
C ALA A 105 35.51 -16.50 15.53
N GLN A 106 34.29 -16.02 15.19
CA GLN A 106 33.61 -16.21 13.91
C GLN A 106 33.29 -17.67 13.54
N ASN A 107 33.45 -18.61 14.47
CA ASN A 107 33.06 -20.00 14.26
C ASN A 107 31.56 -20.20 14.56
N TYR A 108 30.74 -19.57 13.74
CA TYR A 108 29.29 -19.52 13.93
C TYR A 108 28.60 -20.89 13.89
N LYS A 109 29.19 -21.89 13.21
CA LYS A 109 28.60 -23.23 13.09
C LYS A 109 28.74 -24.00 14.41
N GLU A 110 29.88 -23.90 15.08
CA GLU A 110 30.10 -24.50 16.39
C GLU A 110 29.36 -23.73 17.48
N ALA A 111 29.41 -22.39 17.44
CA ALA A 111 28.65 -21.54 18.35
C ALA A 111 27.14 -21.88 18.31
N GLU A 112 26.55 -22.06 17.13
CA GLU A 112 25.15 -22.46 16.99
C GLU A 112 24.84 -23.79 17.69
N LYS A 113 25.76 -24.76 17.66
CA LYS A 113 25.58 -26.06 18.35
C LYS A 113 25.63 -25.90 19.85
N GLU A 114 26.59 -25.11 20.36
CA GLU A 114 26.72 -24.85 21.79
C GLU A 114 25.51 -24.09 22.33
N PHE A 115 25.04 -23.04 21.64
CA PHE A 115 23.83 -22.34 22.06
C PHE A 115 22.58 -23.24 22.01
N LYS A 116 22.47 -24.14 21.03
CA LYS A 116 21.39 -25.16 21.02
C LYS A 116 21.48 -26.13 22.19
N SER A 117 22.68 -26.46 22.66
CA SER A 117 22.87 -27.33 23.83
C SER A 117 22.40 -26.62 25.10
N ILE A 118 22.72 -25.33 25.24
CA ILE A 118 22.29 -24.46 26.35
C ILE A 118 20.76 -24.36 26.39
N VAL A 119 20.10 -24.08 25.25
CA VAL A 119 18.63 -23.99 25.18
C VAL A 119 17.94 -25.31 25.61
N LYS A 120 18.55 -26.46 25.31
CA LYS A 120 18.02 -27.77 25.72
C LYS A 120 18.22 -28.07 27.19
N LYS A 121 19.38 -27.71 27.75
CA LYS A 121 19.74 -27.92 29.16
C LYS A 121 18.96 -26.98 30.08
N TYR A 122 18.88 -25.70 29.73
CA TYR A 122 18.39 -24.64 30.59
C TYR A 122 16.99 -24.15 30.20
N LYS A 123 16.01 -25.07 30.11
CA LYS A 123 14.67 -24.76 29.56
C LYS A 123 13.90 -23.64 30.28
N LYS A 124 14.12 -23.46 31.59
CA LYS A 124 13.42 -22.51 32.45
C LYS A 124 14.28 -21.30 32.85
N ASP A 125 15.55 -21.30 32.47
CA ASP A 125 16.51 -20.28 32.89
C ASP A 125 16.40 -19.03 31.99
N PRO A 126 16.54 -17.81 32.53
CA PRO A 126 16.64 -16.58 31.74
C PRO A 126 17.71 -16.60 30.63
N ILE A 127 18.75 -17.42 30.77
CA ILE A 127 19.82 -17.57 29.75
C ILE A 127 19.31 -18.22 28.46
N ARG A 128 18.18 -18.93 28.51
CA ARG A 128 17.56 -19.54 27.33
C ARG A 128 17.22 -18.50 26.28
N GLU A 129 16.68 -17.37 26.70
CA GLU A 129 16.30 -16.27 25.81
C GLU A 129 17.52 -15.75 25.04
N ASP A 130 18.61 -15.47 25.76
CA ASP A 130 19.88 -15.02 25.16
C ASP A 130 20.47 -16.07 24.22
N ALA A 131 20.45 -17.35 24.62
CA ALA A 131 20.94 -18.44 23.79
C ALA A 131 20.10 -18.63 22.52
N GLN A 132 18.77 -18.50 22.60
CA GLN A 132 17.88 -18.52 21.42
C GLN A 132 18.17 -17.37 20.46
N PHE A 133 18.35 -16.16 20.99
CA PHE A 133 18.73 -15.01 20.19
C PHE A 133 20.09 -15.23 19.50
N MET A 134 21.10 -15.72 20.21
CA MET A 134 22.42 -16.00 19.64
C MET A 134 22.41 -17.11 18.58
N ILE A 135 21.50 -18.10 18.67
CA ILE A 135 21.29 -19.09 17.59
C ILE A 135 20.88 -18.36 16.30
N ALA A 136 19.94 -17.41 16.39
CA ALA A 136 19.48 -16.65 15.25
C ALA A 136 20.60 -15.75 14.68
N GLU A 137 21.36 -15.06 15.52
CA GLU A 137 22.52 -14.26 15.08
C GLU A 137 23.62 -15.12 14.41
N CYS A 138 23.89 -16.33 14.93
CA CYS A 138 24.81 -17.27 14.27
C CYS A 138 24.35 -17.61 12.85
N GLN A 139 23.04 -17.85 12.67
CA GLN A 139 22.47 -18.17 11.36
C GLN A 139 22.48 -16.95 10.44
N PHE A 140 22.16 -15.77 10.97
CA PHE A 140 22.23 -14.49 10.25
C PHE A 140 23.65 -14.19 9.76
N ALA A 141 24.65 -14.30 10.63
CA ALA A 141 26.06 -14.10 10.28
C ALA A 141 26.57 -15.09 9.21
N ARG A 142 26.01 -16.30 9.18
CA ARG A 142 26.29 -17.33 8.16
C ARG A 142 25.50 -17.12 6.85
N LYS A 143 24.76 -16.01 6.72
CA LYS A 143 23.88 -15.70 5.60
C LYS A 143 22.82 -16.78 5.37
N ARG A 144 22.35 -17.41 6.44
CA ARG A 144 21.30 -18.42 6.42
C ARG A 144 19.98 -17.80 6.87
N TYR A 145 19.48 -16.85 6.09
CA TYR A 145 18.39 -15.98 6.52
C TYR A 145 17.05 -16.70 6.71
N SER A 146 16.79 -17.79 5.98
CA SER A 146 15.57 -18.59 6.16
C SER A 146 15.52 -19.19 7.56
N TRP A 147 16.58 -19.88 7.98
CA TRP A 147 16.67 -20.43 9.33
C TRP A 147 16.75 -19.32 10.39
N ALA A 148 17.45 -18.22 10.10
CA ALA A 148 17.53 -17.09 11.03
C ALA A 148 16.14 -16.52 11.32
N GLN A 149 15.32 -16.28 10.29
CA GLN A 149 13.93 -15.87 10.46
C GLN A 149 13.16 -16.85 11.35
N ASP A 150 13.20 -18.14 11.06
CA ASP A 150 12.48 -19.14 11.87
C ASP A 150 12.94 -19.15 13.34
N SER A 151 14.22 -18.88 13.59
CA SER A 151 14.79 -18.80 14.93
C SER A 151 14.42 -17.49 15.64
N TYR A 152 14.33 -16.36 14.92
CA TYR A 152 13.82 -15.09 15.46
C TYR A 152 12.31 -15.17 15.76
N ASP A 153 11.53 -15.73 14.84
CA ASP A 153 10.09 -15.94 15.02
C ASP A 153 9.85 -16.85 16.24
N GLN A 154 10.63 -17.93 16.40
CA GLN A 154 10.56 -18.76 17.61
C GLN A 154 10.92 -18.00 18.88
N LEU A 155 11.92 -17.12 18.85
CA LEU A 155 12.27 -16.28 19.99
C LEU A 155 11.10 -15.36 20.38
N LEU A 156 10.44 -14.73 19.40
CA LEU A 156 9.29 -13.84 19.64
C LEU A 156 8.05 -14.61 20.12
N ILE A 157 7.88 -15.87 19.73
CA ILE A 157 6.81 -16.74 20.25
C ILE A 157 7.10 -17.18 21.69
N ASP A 158 8.31 -17.68 21.94
CA ASP A 158 8.72 -18.19 23.26
C ASP A 158 8.83 -17.05 24.28
N PHE A 159 9.27 -15.86 23.83
CA PHE A 159 9.50 -14.68 24.63
C PHE A 159 8.94 -13.41 23.94
N PRO A 160 7.62 -13.17 24.00
CA PRO A 160 6.96 -12.04 23.33
C PRO A 160 7.48 -10.66 23.76
N SER A 161 8.07 -10.56 24.95
CA SER A 161 8.72 -9.35 25.46
C SER A 161 10.21 -9.58 25.67
N THR A 162 10.86 -10.13 24.64
CA THR A 162 12.30 -10.37 24.67
C THR A 162 13.09 -9.06 24.79
N ARG A 163 14.19 -9.11 25.54
CA ARG A 163 15.18 -8.03 25.66
C ARG A 163 15.87 -7.71 24.33
N HIS A 164 15.85 -8.66 23.38
CA HIS A 164 16.48 -8.52 22.06
C HIS A 164 15.49 -8.10 20.97
N LEU A 165 14.31 -7.58 21.35
CA LEU A 165 13.19 -7.33 20.44
C LEU A 165 13.56 -6.31 19.36
N ASP A 166 14.13 -5.16 19.71
CA ASP A 166 14.54 -4.13 18.76
C ASP A 166 15.58 -4.62 17.74
N LEU A 167 16.51 -5.47 18.18
CA LEU A 167 17.53 -6.04 17.30
C LEU A 167 16.93 -7.12 16.41
N THR A 168 16.02 -7.94 16.96
CA THR A 168 15.29 -8.98 16.24
C THR A 168 14.43 -8.38 15.13
N THR A 169 13.64 -7.34 15.41
CA THR A 169 12.81 -6.67 14.41
C THR A 169 13.65 -6.01 13.32
N LYS A 170 14.78 -5.39 13.66
CA LYS A 170 15.76 -4.88 12.68
C LYS A 170 16.30 -5.97 11.77
N ARG A 171 16.63 -7.14 12.31
CA ARG A 171 17.14 -8.29 11.55
C ARG A 171 16.07 -8.84 10.60
N LEU A 172 14.85 -9.03 11.08
CA LEU A 172 13.70 -9.44 10.26
C LEU A 172 13.43 -8.45 9.13
N PHE A 173 13.45 -7.14 9.42
CA PHE A 173 13.28 -6.10 8.41
C PHE A 173 14.38 -6.14 7.35
N THR A 174 15.64 -6.35 7.78
CA THR A 174 16.79 -6.50 6.87
C THR A 174 16.66 -7.73 5.97
N ILE A 175 16.26 -8.87 6.54
CA ILE A 175 16.01 -10.11 5.80
C ILE A 175 14.91 -9.89 4.76
N ALA A 176 13.79 -9.28 5.17
CA ALA A 176 12.67 -9.00 4.28
C ALA A 176 13.09 -8.10 3.12
N ARG A 177 13.77 -6.98 3.39
CA ARG A 177 14.29 -6.08 2.37
C ARG A 177 15.26 -6.77 1.42
N TYR A 178 16.15 -7.61 1.95
CA TYR A 178 17.09 -8.38 1.15
C TYR A 178 16.37 -9.33 0.17
N TRP A 179 15.35 -10.04 0.63
CA TRP A 179 14.58 -10.95 -0.23
C TRP A 179 13.69 -10.23 -1.25
N LEU A 180 13.14 -9.08 -0.86
CA LEU A 180 12.41 -8.18 -1.77
C LEU A 180 13.32 -7.39 -2.72
N GLN A 181 14.65 -7.50 -2.56
CA GLN A 181 15.68 -6.85 -3.38
C GLN A 181 15.67 -5.32 -3.29
N ASP A 182 15.64 -4.81 -2.05
CA ASP A 182 15.59 -3.38 -1.71
C ASP A 182 14.45 -2.64 -2.40
N PRO A 183 13.19 -2.99 -2.07
CA PRO A 183 12.04 -2.24 -2.56
C PRO A 183 12.14 -0.79 -2.09
N SER A 184 12.11 0.14 -3.05
CA SER A 184 11.81 1.54 -2.74
C SER A 184 10.43 1.60 -2.09
N MET A 185 10.35 2.25 -0.93
CA MET A 185 9.05 2.69 -0.40
C MET A 185 8.51 3.71 -1.39
N ILE A 186 7.33 3.43 -1.93
CA ILE A 186 6.69 4.33 -2.90
C ILE A 186 6.23 5.56 -2.13
N SER A 187 6.58 6.76 -2.58
CA SER A 187 6.00 7.99 -2.02
C SER A 187 4.74 8.38 -2.79
N GLY A 188 3.80 9.04 -2.10
CA GLY A 188 2.55 9.49 -2.70
C GLY A 188 2.74 10.50 -3.85
N SER A 189 3.89 11.18 -3.92
CA SER A 189 4.23 12.10 -5.02
C SER A 189 4.44 11.39 -6.35
N ASP A 190 5.02 10.20 -6.30
CA ASP A 190 5.58 9.53 -7.48
C ASP A 190 4.51 8.77 -8.26
N VAL A 191 3.35 8.55 -7.63
CA VAL A 191 2.27 7.75 -8.21
C VAL A 191 1.48 8.53 -9.26
N GLN A 192 1.29 7.90 -10.41
CA GLN A 192 0.50 8.43 -11.52
C GLN A 192 -1.00 8.52 -11.16
N GLN A 193 -1.69 9.52 -11.72
CA GLN A 193 -3.13 9.66 -11.56
C GLN A 193 -3.89 8.51 -12.22
N VAL A 194 -4.86 7.94 -11.50
CA VAL A 194 -5.74 6.89 -12.02
C VAL A 194 -6.75 7.48 -13.01
N SER A 195 -6.89 6.84 -14.17
CA SER A 195 -7.91 7.20 -15.17
C SER A 195 -9.28 6.64 -14.76
N LEU A 196 -10.23 7.53 -14.42
CA LEU A 196 -11.60 7.15 -14.03
C LEU A 196 -12.56 7.00 -15.21
N GLU A 197 -12.16 7.43 -16.40
CA GLU A 197 -12.99 7.35 -17.60
C GLU A 197 -13.13 5.91 -18.10
N LYS A 198 -12.00 5.18 -18.07
CA LYS A 198 -11.87 3.78 -18.49
C LYS A 198 -11.22 2.96 -17.36
N PRO A 199 -11.97 2.65 -16.29
CA PRO A 199 -11.46 1.86 -15.18
C PRO A 199 -10.95 0.50 -15.67
N GLY A 200 -9.76 0.10 -15.24
CA GLY A 200 -9.13 -1.18 -15.60
C GLY A 200 -8.54 -1.27 -17.02
N ALA A 201 -8.66 -0.23 -17.86
CA ALA A 201 -8.08 -0.24 -19.19
C ALA A 201 -6.56 0.07 -19.19
N GLU A 202 -6.10 0.82 -18.19
CA GLU A 202 -4.71 1.23 -18.03
C GLU A 202 -4.22 0.82 -16.64
N THR A 203 -3.17 0.01 -16.56
CA THR A 203 -2.39 -0.15 -15.33
C THR A 203 -1.42 1.03 -15.27
N PRO A 204 -1.58 1.98 -14.31
CA PRO A 204 -0.65 3.09 -14.19
C PRO A 204 0.76 2.55 -13.98
N GLU A 205 1.72 3.17 -14.66
CA GLU A 205 3.12 2.82 -14.49
C GLU A 205 3.53 3.21 -13.08
N LEU A 206 3.89 2.22 -12.27
CA LEU A 206 4.46 2.49 -10.96
C LEU A 206 5.90 2.97 -11.16
N PRO A 207 6.38 3.91 -10.32
CA PRO A 207 7.77 4.35 -10.35
C PRO A 207 8.70 3.14 -10.25
N ASP A 208 9.39 2.85 -11.35
CA ASP A 208 10.44 1.84 -11.37
C ASP A 208 11.73 2.48 -10.85
N ASP A 209 12.40 1.83 -9.91
CA ASP A 209 13.72 2.25 -9.43
C ASP A 209 14.82 1.96 -10.46
N GLY A 210 14.44 1.46 -11.65
CA GLY A 210 15.30 1.13 -12.77
C GLY A 210 16.10 -0.16 -12.53
N LYS A 211 15.89 -0.81 -11.38
CA LYS A 211 16.56 -2.06 -11.03
C LYS A 211 15.72 -3.19 -11.58
N LYS A 212 16.18 -3.80 -12.68
CA LYS A 212 15.57 -5.04 -13.20
C LYS A 212 15.74 -6.17 -12.17
N ARG A 213 14.74 -6.35 -11.31
CA ARG A 213 14.68 -7.44 -10.35
C ARG A 213 14.42 -8.72 -11.14
N SER A 214 15.41 -9.60 -11.23
CA SER A 214 15.21 -10.88 -11.92
C SER A 214 14.13 -11.65 -11.17
N THR A 215 12.94 -11.75 -11.76
CA THR A 215 11.90 -12.67 -11.30
C THR A 215 12.38 -14.07 -11.65
N ARG A 216 13.31 -14.62 -10.85
CA ARG A 216 13.59 -16.06 -10.90
C ARG A 216 12.23 -16.71 -10.70
N TRP A 217 11.75 -17.41 -11.72
CA TRP A 217 10.38 -17.91 -11.79
C TRP A 217 10.00 -18.54 -10.47
N ALA A 218 8.87 -18.12 -9.87
CA ALA A 218 8.45 -18.50 -8.52
C ALA A 218 8.36 -20.03 -8.30
N LEU A 219 8.35 -20.80 -9.39
CA LEU A 219 8.28 -22.26 -9.42
C LEU A 219 9.64 -22.96 -9.41
N LEU A 220 10.75 -22.25 -9.63
CA LEU A 220 12.08 -22.86 -9.60
C LEU A 220 12.62 -22.87 -8.18
N PRO A 221 12.91 -24.05 -7.59
CA PRO A 221 13.50 -24.11 -6.26
C PRO A 221 14.85 -23.43 -6.27
N ASN A 222 15.07 -22.59 -5.26
CA ASN A 222 16.37 -22.01 -5.01
C ASN A 222 17.29 -23.04 -4.33
N LEU A 223 18.12 -23.70 -5.15
CA LEU A 223 19.03 -24.76 -4.69
C LEU A 223 20.45 -24.26 -4.36
N LEU A 224 20.85 -23.11 -4.93
CA LEU A 224 22.24 -22.64 -4.88
C LEU A 224 22.45 -21.52 -3.84
N ASP A 225 21.46 -20.65 -3.65
CA ASP A 225 21.60 -19.50 -2.76
C ASP A 225 21.07 -19.81 -1.36
N ARG A 226 21.97 -20.08 -0.41
CA ARG A 226 21.60 -20.35 0.99
C ARG A 226 20.98 -19.16 1.72
N SER A 227 21.12 -17.96 1.17
CA SER A 227 20.58 -16.74 1.78
C SER A 227 19.10 -16.54 1.52
N ARG A 228 18.51 -17.32 0.60
CA ARG A 228 17.09 -17.22 0.27
C ARG A 228 16.37 -18.55 0.58
N PRO A 229 15.07 -18.51 0.92
CA PRO A 229 14.23 -19.70 1.02
C PRO A 229 14.28 -20.54 -0.26
N VAL A 230 14.02 -21.84 -0.13
CA VAL A 230 13.98 -22.76 -1.27
C VAL A 230 12.81 -22.45 -2.19
N PHE A 231 11.65 -22.11 -1.61
CA PHE A 231 10.45 -21.71 -2.31
C PHE A 231 9.96 -20.37 -1.75
N ASP A 232 9.22 -19.64 -2.57
CA ASP A 232 8.40 -18.53 -2.13
C ASP A 232 9.14 -17.49 -1.27
N THR A 233 10.23 -16.96 -1.83
CA THR A 233 11.05 -15.94 -1.16
C THR A 233 10.25 -14.67 -0.84
N GLU A 234 9.24 -14.38 -1.64
CA GLU A 234 8.39 -13.19 -1.53
C GLU A 234 7.47 -13.29 -0.32
N ASN A 235 6.67 -14.37 -0.20
CA ASN A 235 5.77 -14.49 0.96
C ASN A 235 6.54 -14.70 2.26
N ARG A 236 7.72 -15.33 2.22
CA ARG A 236 8.62 -15.40 3.39
C ARG A 236 9.11 -14.03 3.84
N ALA A 237 9.33 -13.10 2.91
CA ALA A 237 9.68 -11.72 3.24
C ALA A 237 8.48 -10.98 3.86
N LEU A 238 7.28 -11.16 3.30
CA LEU A 238 6.05 -10.59 3.86
C LEU A 238 5.73 -11.16 5.24
N GLU A 239 6.03 -12.44 5.48
CA GLU A 239 5.92 -13.08 6.79
C GLU A 239 6.87 -12.44 7.81
N ALA A 240 8.12 -12.19 7.43
CA ALA A 240 9.09 -11.50 8.27
C ALA A 240 8.68 -10.03 8.57
N LEU A 241 8.05 -9.34 7.61
CA LEU A 241 7.48 -8.01 7.88
C LEU A 241 6.30 -8.11 8.84
N LYS A 242 5.42 -9.10 8.64
CA LYS A 242 4.25 -9.36 9.49
C LYS A 242 4.62 -9.67 10.93
N SER A 243 5.69 -10.42 11.18
CA SER A 243 6.13 -10.69 12.54
C SER A 243 6.60 -9.44 13.28
N ILE A 244 7.12 -8.42 12.57
CA ILE A 244 7.53 -7.14 13.18
C ILE A 244 6.35 -6.44 13.83
N TRP A 245 5.32 -6.07 13.06
CA TRP A 245 4.22 -5.27 13.63
C TRP A 245 3.28 -6.10 14.52
N LEU A 246 3.27 -7.44 14.39
CA LEU A 246 2.46 -8.30 15.25
C LEU A 246 3.05 -8.44 16.66
N HIS A 247 4.38 -8.53 16.78
CA HIS A 247 5.07 -8.66 18.06
C HIS A 247 5.57 -7.35 18.64
N ASP A 248 5.77 -6.34 17.80
CA ASP A 248 6.20 -5.00 18.20
C ASP A 248 5.32 -3.92 17.56
N PRO A 249 4.00 -3.89 17.84
CA PRO A 249 3.07 -2.91 17.24
C PRO A 249 3.36 -1.47 17.67
N THR A 250 4.14 -1.27 18.73
CA THR A 250 4.58 0.06 19.19
C THR A 250 6.04 0.34 18.82
N GLY A 251 6.63 -0.53 18.01
CA GLY A 251 8.01 -0.48 17.58
C GLY A 251 8.29 0.61 16.56
N PRO A 252 9.56 1.07 16.48
CA PRO A 252 9.95 2.10 15.52
C PRO A 252 9.95 1.62 14.07
N LEU A 253 9.86 0.30 13.82
CA LEU A 253 9.83 -0.31 12.48
C LEU A 253 8.46 -0.86 12.10
N ALA A 254 7.45 -0.76 12.97
CA ALA A 254 6.15 -1.36 12.72
C ALA A 254 5.41 -0.66 11.58
N ASP A 255 5.44 0.67 11.57
CA ASP A 255 4.90 1.51 10.51
C ASP A 255 5.70 1.38 9.20
N ASP A 256 7.03 1.31 9.29
CA ASP A 256 7.91 1.02 8.15
C ASP A 256 7.60 -0.35 7.51
N ALA A 257 7.35 -1.38 8.32
CA ALA A 257 7.02 -2.73 7.85
C ALA A 257 5.65 -2.78 7.17
N LEU A 258 4.65 -2.08 7.70
CA LEU A 258 3.34 -1.93 7.07
C LEU A 258 3.42 -1.16 5.76
N MET A 259 4.13 -0.03 5.76
CA MET A 259 4.33 0.78 4.55
C MET A 259 5.00 -0.02 3.45
N LEU A 260 6.03 -0.80 3.79
CA LEU A 260 6.75 -1.65 2.85
C LEU A 260 5.87 -2.77 2.29
N THR A 261 5.08 -3.41 3.16
CA THR A 261 4.12 -4.45 2.77
C THR A 261 3.05 -3.91 1.82
N ALA A 262 2.47 -2.75 2.15
CA ALA A 262 1.45 -2.10 1.32
C ALA A 262 2.01 -1.67 -0.04
N SER A 263 3.21 -1.08 -0.06
CA SER A 263 3.92 -0.70 -1.29
C SER A 263 4.19 -1.92 -2.17
N HIS A 264 4.59 -3.04 -1.57
CA HIS A 264 4.82 -4.28 -2.29
C HIS A 264 3.53 -4.83 -2.90
N TYR A 265 2.41 -4.83 -2.17
CA TYR A 265 1.12 -5.23 -2.73
C TYR A 265 0.67 -4.33 -3.88
N LEU A 266 0.88 -3.02 -3.76
CA LEU A 266 0.64 -2.08 -4.85
C LEU A 266 1.49 -2.43 -6.09
N GLN A 267 2.80 -2.69 -5.92
CA GLN A 267 3.70 -3.13 -7.01
C GLN A 267 3.25 -4.40 -7.70
N LYS A 268 2.59 -5.30 -6.97
CA LYS A 268 2.06 -6.56 -7.49
C LYS A 268 0.66 -6.43 -8.10
N GLY A 269 0.04 -5.25 -8.05
CA GLY A 269 -1.35 -5.05 -8.49
C GLY A 269 -2.40 -5.64 -7.54
N ARG A 270 -2.01 -6.01 -6.32
CA ARG A 270 -2.93 -6.52 -5.28
C ARG A 270 -3.56 -5.35 -4.54
N TYR A 271 -4.42 -4.60 -5.23
CA TYR A 271 -4.97 -3.34 -4.73
C TYR A 271 -5.80 -3.50 -3.46
N MET A 272 -6.55 -4.59 -3.32
CA MET A 272 -7.37 -4.83 -2.11
C MET A 272 -6.51 -5.10 -0.87
N ASP A 273 -5.43 -5.88 -1.01
CA ASP A 273 -4.51 -6.14 0.10
C ASP A 273 -3.72 -4.88 0.46
N ALA A 274 -3.30 -4.11 -0.54
CA ALA A 274 -2.67 -2.81 -0.33
C ALA A 274 -3.60 -1.85 0.42
N ASP A 275 -4.87 -1.74 0.02
CA ASP A 275 -5.86 -0.87 0.69
C ASP A 275 -6.06 -1.26 2.16
N ARG A 276 -6.17 -2.56 2.43
CA ARG A 276 -6.26 -3.08 3.81
C ARG A 276 -5.03 -2.68 4.64
N THR A 277 -3.83 -2.87 4.10
CA THR A 277 -2.58 -2.54 4.83
C THR A 277 -2.40 -1.03 5.00
N PHE A 278 -2.74 -0.21 4.01
CA PHE A 278 -2.71 1.26 4.16
C PHE A 278 -3.74 1.77 5.16
N SER A 279 -4.93 1.16 5.20
CA SER A 279 -5.96 1.50 6.19
C SER A 279 -5.49 1.18 7.60
N LEU A 280 -4.90 0.00 7.80
CA LEU A 280 -4.28 -0.38 9.08
C LEU A 280 -3.20 0.63 9.52
N LEU A 281 -2.34 1.09 8.59
CA LEU A 281 -1.33 2.10 8.90
C LEU A 281 -1.95 3.43 9.34
N ARG A 282 -3.00 3.89 8.65
CA ARG A 282 -3.69 5.16 8.98
C ARG A 282 -4.41 5.11 10.34
N GLU A 283 -4.99 3.96 10.67
CA GLU A 283 -5.78 3.77 11.90
C GLU A 283 -4.87 3.56 13.12
N GLU A 284 -3.88 2.68 13.01
CA GLU A 284 -3.03 2.29 14.14
C GLU A 284 -1.83 3.24 14.35
N TYR A 285 -1.36 3.92 13.30
CA TYR A 285 -0.14 4.74 13.36
C TYR A 285 -0.38 6.20 12.89
N PRO A 286 -1.27 6.97 13.57
CA PRO A 286 -1.59 8.35 13.20
C PRO A 286 -0.43 9.36 13.41
N LYS A 287 0.69 8.93 13.97
CA LYS A 287 1.92 9.73 14.11
C LYS A 287 3.05 9.24 13.20
N SER A 288 2.80 8.24 12.36
CA SER A 288 3.81 7.73 11.44
C SER A 288 4.20 8.81 10.42
N PRO A 289 5.50 8.92 10.07
CA PRO A 289 5.95 9.71 8.94
C PRO A 289 5.36 9.26 7.59
N HIS A 290 4.93 8.00 7.50
CA HIS A 290 4.27 7.44 6.32
C HIS A 290 2.78 7.78 6.24
N LEU A 291 2.22 8.50 7.22
CA LEU A 291 0.78 8.76 7.26
C LEU A 291 0.30 9.48 6.01
N LYS A 292 1.01 10.55 5.58
CA LYS A 292 0.69 11.28 4.36
C LYS A 292 0.70 10.35 3.14
N ASP A 293 1.73 9.52 3.01
CA ASP A 293 1.85 8.58 1.90
C ASP A 293 0.75 7.51 1.94
N ALA A 294 0.38 7.01 3.12
CA ALA A 294 -0.71 6.06 3.26
C ALA A 294 -2.09 6.64 2.87
N PHE A 295 -2.33 7.94 3.09
CA PHE A 295 -3.53 8.60 2.57
C PHE A 295 -3.50 8.76 1.04
N MET A 296 -2.37 9.19 0.49
CA MET A 296 -2.18 9.38 -0.96
C MET A 296 -2.28 8.05 -1.72
N LEU A 297 -1.51 7.06 -1.31
CA LEU A 297 -1.45 5.73 -1.90
C LEU A 297 -2.72 4.94 -1.61
N GLY A 298 -3.28 5.05 -0.39
CA GLY A 298 -4.58 4.47 -0.02
C GLY A 298 -5.69 4.94 -0.95
N THR A 299 -5.71 6.24 -1.27
CA THR A 299 -6.66 6.73 -2.28
C THR A 299 -6.39 6.13 -3.65
N HIS A 300 -5.12 6.09 -4.07
CA HIS A 300 -4.75 5.53 -5.37
C HIS A 300 -5.19 4.07 -5.50
N VAL A 301 -4.90 3.19 -4.54
CA VAL A 301 -5.29 1.77 -4.59
C VAL A 301 -6.81 1.59 -4.59
N LYS A 302 -7.56 2.43 -3.88
CA LYS A 302 -9.02 2.42 -3.95
C LYS A 302 -9.50 2.78 -5.36
N LEU A 303 -9.00 3.85 -5.95
CA LEU A 303 -9.35 4.20 -7.33
C LEU A 303 -8.94 3.11 -8.33
N MET A 304 -7.85 2.37 -8.07
CA MET A 304 -7.43 1.23 -8.87
C MET A 304 -8.34 0.01 -8.74
N SER A 305 -9.02 -0.18 -7.60
CA SER A 305 -10.00 -1.25 -7.41
C SER A 305 -11.39 -0.90 -7.98
N TYR A 306 -11.62 0.35 -8.38
CA TYR A 306 -12.87 0.79 -8.98
C TYR A 306 -13.09 0.16 -10.37
N GLN A 307 -14.20 -0.57 -10.52
CA GLN A 307 -14.54 -1.30 -11.75
C GLN A 307 -15.39 -0.47 -12.72
N GLY A 308 -15.94 0.66 -12.26
CA GLY A 308 -16.72 1.57 -13.08
C GLY A 308 -18.15 1.86 -12.60
N PRO A 309 -18.89 2.69 -13.35
CA PRO A 309 -20.13 3.32 -12.87
C PRO A 309 -21.24 2.35 -12.46
N ARG A 310 -21.24 1.14 -13.04
CA ARG A 310 -22.23 0.09 -12.76
C ARG A 310 -21.96 -0.70 -11.47
N TYR A 311 -20.77 -0.55 -10.88
CA TYR A 311 -20.32 -1.30 -9.71
C TYR A 311 -20.43 -0.46 -8.42
N ASP A 312 -19.87 -0.92 -7.32
CA ASP A 312 -20.03 -0.27 -6.01
C ASP A 312 -19.50 1.19 -5.97
N SER A 313 -20.25 2.09 -5.32
CA SER A 313 -19.85 3.49 -5.09
C SER A 313 -18.95 3.70 -3.88
N THR A 314 -18.95 2.77 -2.94
CA THR A 314 -18.16 2.87 -1.69
C THR A 314 -16.71 3.25 -1.96
N VAL A 315 -16.12 2.70 -3.02
CA VAL A 315 -14.75 2.98 -3.45
C VAL A 315 -14.53 4.46 -3.78
N LEU A 316 -15.47 5.10 -4.48
CA LEU A 316 -15.38 6.53 -4.82
C LEU A 316 -15.66 7.41 -3.61
N ASP A 317 -16.57 7.00 -2.74
CA ASP A 317 -16.89 7.71 -1.50
C ASP A 317 -15.68 7.71 -0.55
N ASP A 318 -15.12 6.53 -0.29
CA ASP A 318 -13.91 6.36 0.49
C ASP A 318 -12.73 7.15 -0.10
N ALA A 319 -12.49 7.03 -1.41
CA ALA A 319 -11.41 7.75 -2.08
C ALA A 319 -11.56 9.28 -1.97
N GLY A 320 -12.80 9.79 -2.09
CA GLY A 320 -13.11 11.20 -1.88
C GLY A 320 -12.82 11.64 -0.45
N ASN A 321 -13.35 10.88 0.52
CA ASN A 321 -13.15 11.14 1.95
C ASN A 321 -11.66 11.17 2.33
N LEU A 322 -10.86 10.24 1.80
CA LEU A 322 -9.41 10.20 2.02
C LEU A 322 -8.72 11.45 1.47
N LYS A 323 -9.07 11.90 0.27
CA LYS A 323 -8.49 13.12 -0.33
C LYS A 323 -8.90 14.38 0.43
N GLU A 324 -10.16 14.52 0.80
CA GLU A 324 -10.62 15.63 1.63
C GLU A 324 -9.87 15.68 2.96
N THR A 325 -9.72 14.52 3.60
CA THR A 325 -8.96 14.39 4.85
C THR A 325 -7.49 14.77 4.63
N THR A 326 -6.90 14.36 3.51
CA THR A 326 -5.52 14.73 3.13
C THR A 326 -5.37 16.24 2.98
N LEU A 327 -6.31 16.91 2.30
CA LEU A 327 -6.31 18.37 2.13
C LEU A 327 -6.41 19.11 3.47
N ARG A 328 -7.16 18.57 4.44
CA ARG A 328 -7.33 19.15 5.78
C ARG A 328 -6.09 18.92 6.66
N MET A 329 -5.54 17.71 6.66
CA MET A 329 -4.45 17.32 7.57
C MET A 329 -3.04 17.67 7.09
N PHE A 330 -2.82 17.79 5.78
CA PHE A 330 -1.49 18.02 5.20
C PHE A 330 -1.45 19.30 4.36
N PRO A 331 -1.26 20.49 4.98
CA PRO A 331 -1.24 21.78 4.28
C PRO A 331 -0.18 21.89 3.19
N ASN A 332 0.92 21.14 3.32
CA ASN A 332 2.05 21.12 2.38
C ASN A 332 1.85 20.14 1.21
N ALA A 333 0.71 19.43 1.15
CA ALA A 333 0.37 18.62 -0.01
C ALA A 333 0.02 19.51 -1.21
N ASP A 334 0.17 18.98 -2.43
CA ASP A 334 -0.21 19.68 -3.66
C ASP A 334 -1.74 19.84 -3.73
N LYS A 335 -2.23 20.94 -3.14
CA LYS A 335 -3.66 21.25 -3.03
C LYS A 335 -4.34 21.33 -4.37
N GLN A 336 -3.63 21.82 -5.40
CA GLN A 336 -4.23 22.02 -6.71
C GLN A 336 -4.45 20.67 -7.38
N ARG A 337 -3.44 19.79 -7.35
CA ARG A 337 -3.57 18.41 -7.83
C ARG A 337 -4.69 17.67 -7.11
N LEU A 338 -4.75 17.77 -5.78
CA LEU A 338 -5.78 17.09 -4.98
C LEU A 338 -7.20 17.58 -5.29
N LYS A 339 -7.41 18.89 -5.49
CA LYS A 339 -8.71 19.45 -5.89
C LYS A 339 -9.14 18.97 -7.28
N GLN A 340 -8.21 18.92 -8.23
CA GLN A 340 -8.51 18.38 -9.56
C GLN A 340 -8.90 16.91 -9.50
N GLU A 341 -8.20 16.12 -8.69
CA GLU A 341 -8.52 14.71 -8.49
C GLU A 341 -9.87 14.51 -7.79
N LEU A 342 -10.25 15.37 -6.84
CA LEU A 342 -11.59 15.36 -6.24
C LEU A 342 -12.68 15.67 -7.27
N ASN A 343 -12.50 16.68 -8.11
CA ASN A 343 -13.46 16.99 -9.17
C ASN A 343 -13.64 15.80 -10.14
N LYS A 344 -12.56 15.04 -10.43
CA LYS A 344 -12.64 13.81 -11.24
C LYS A 344 -13.45 12.72 -10.53
N ILE A 345 -13.29 12.57 -9.21
CA ILE A 345 -14.08 11.62 -8.40
C ILE A 345 -15.56 12.03 -8.40
N GLU A 346 -15.87 13.30 -8.16
CA GLU A 346 -17.24 13.83 -8.21
C GLU A 346 -17.88 13.60 -9.59
N HIS A 347 -17.13 13.87 -10.66
CA HIS A 347 -17.58 13.57 -12.02
C HIS A 347 -17.88 12.07 -12.20
N ALA A 348 -17.04 11.18 -11.68
CA ALA A 348 -17.26 9.74 -11.73
C ALA A 348 -18.50 9.28 -10.93
N LYS A 349 -18.75 9.89 -9.77
CA LYS A 349 -19.97 9.65 -8.98
C LYS A 349 -21.23 10.10 -9.73
N ALA A 350 -21.22 11.31 -10.30
CA ALA A 350 -22.32 11.81 -11.12
C ALA A 350 -22.57 10.94 -12.37
N LYS A 351 -21.50 10.45 -13.01
CA LYS A 351 -21.59 9.50 -14.14
C LYS A 351 -22.31 8.21 -13.76
N ARG A 352 -22.12 7.72 -12.54
CA ARG A 352 -22.81 6.54 -12.01
C ARG A 352 -24.29 6.77 -11.80
N GLU A 353 -24.67 7.91 -11.23
CA GLU A 353 -26.09 8.26 -11.12
C GLU A 353 -26.74 8.40 -12.49
N TRP A 354 -26.01 8.97 -13.47
CA TRP A 354 -26.47 9.03 -14.85
C TRP A 354 -26.65 7.63 -15.47
N GLU A 355 -25.72 6.70 -15.23
CA GLU A 355 -25.87 5.31 -15.68
C GLU A 355 -27.11 4.63 -15.07
N THR A 356 -27.49 5.03 -13.85
CA THR A 356 -28.72 4.58 -13.18
C THR A 356 -29.96 5.13 -13.89
N VAL A 357 -29.96 6.41 -14.26
CA VAL A 357 -31.01 7.01 -15.11
C VAL A 357 -31.14 6.23 -16.43
N GLN A 358 -30.02 6.01 -17.13
CA GLN A 358 -29.98 5.27 -18.39
C GLN A 358 -30.47 3.81 -18.25
N TYR A 359 -30.18 3.16 -17.13
CA TYR A 359 -30.71 1.84 -16.82
C TYR A 359 -32.25 1.84 -16.77
N TRP A 360 -32.87 2.78 -16.07
CA TRP A 360 -34.34 2.86 -15.99
C TRP A 360 -35.00 3.26 -17.31
N MET A 361 -34.33 4.12 -18.09
CA MET A 361 -34.76 4.44 -19.45
C MET A 361 -34.77 3.20 -20.35
N ARG A 362 -33.74 2.36 -20.30
CA ARG A 362 -33.70 1.07 -21.03
C ARG A 362 -34.78 0.09 -20.62
N ARG A 363 -35.30 0.19 -19.39
CA ARG A 363 -36.43 -0.63 -18.91
C ARG A 363 -37.80 -0.02 -19.19
N SER A 364 -37.86 1.08 -19.95
CA SER A 364 -39.09 1.81 -20.29
C SER A 364 -39.86 2.26 -19.04
N LYS A 365 -39.15 2.68 -17.99
CA LYS A 365 -39.73 3.22 -16.74
C LYS A 365 -39.39 4.71 -16.59
N PRO A 366 -40.04 5.61 -17.35
CA PRO A 366 -39.71 7.04 -17.38
C PRO A 366 -39.93 7.73 -16.03
N LYS A 367 -40.98 7.35 -15.29
CA LYS A 367 -41.25 7.91 -13.96
C LYS A 367 -40.10 7.68 -12.97
N SER A 368 -39.51 6.49 -12.99
CA SER A 368 -38.35 6.16 -12.16
C SER A 368 -37.11 6.92 -12.63
N ALA A 369 -36.87 6.97 -13.95
CA ALA A 369 -35.77 7.75 -14.52
C ALA A 369 -35.84 9.24 -14.09
N ALA A 370 -37.04 9.81 -14.06
CA ALA A 370 -37.28 11.18 -13.60
C ALA A 370 -36.90 11.39 -12.11
N VAL A 371 -37.17 10.41 -11.23
CA VAL A 371 -36.73 10.46 -9.82
C VAL A 371 -35.22 10.51 -9.72
N TYR A 372 -34.51 9.63 -10.44
CA TYR A 372 -33.06 9.60 -10.42
C TYR A 372 -32.42 10.83 -11.08
N CYS A 373 -33.08 11.45 -12.07
CA CYS A 373 -32.65 12.74 -12.62
C CYS A 373 -32.68 13.84 -11.54
N ASN A 374 -33.75 13.89 -10.75
CA ASN A 374 -33.84 14.85 -9.65
C ASN A 374 -32.77 14.62 -8.59
N LEU A 375 -32.56 13.38 -8.16
CA LEU A 375 -31.49 13.03 -7.21
C LEU A 375 -30.11 13.46 -7.74
N LEU A 376 -29.85 13.25 -9.03
CA LEU A 376 -28.60 13.65 -9.66
C LEU A 376 -28.40 15.17 -9.64
N ILE A 377 -29.45 15.93 -9.94
CA ILE A 377 -29.38 17.40 -9.90
C ILE A 377 -29.19 17.91 -8.47
N GLU A 378 -29.80 17.25 -7.49
CA GLU A 378 -29.69 17.59 -6.07
C GLU A 378 -28.28 17.31 -5.53
N HIS A 379 -27.73 16.12 -5.80
CA HIS A 379 -26.41 15.73 -5.32
C HIS A 379 -25.27 16.41 -6.09
N TYR A 380 -25.42 16.59 -7.42
CA TYR A 380 -24.36 17.08 -8.30
C TYR A 380 -24.83 18.22 -9.23
N PRO A 381 -25.29 19.36 -8.69
CA PRO A 381 -25.96 20.41 -9.48
C PRO A 381 -25.10 21.05 -10.57
N THR A 382 -23.78 21.07 -10.38
CA THR A 382 -22.78 21.67 -11.29
C THR A 382 -22.20 20.67 -12.30
N SER A 383 -22.57 19.39 -12.20
CA SER A 383 -22.08 18.34 -13.09
C SER A 383 -22.62 18.49 -14.52
N PRO A 384 -21.85 18.10 -15.56
CA PRO A 384 -22.39 18.02 -16.92
C PRO A 384 -23.61 17.09 -17.02
N PHE A 385 -23.66 16.03 -16.21
CA PHE A 385 -24.80 15.11 -16.16
C PHE A 385 -26.06 15.76 -15.58
N ALA A 386 -25.93 16.80 -14.74
CA ALA A 386 -27.09 17.53 -14.24
C ALA A 386 -27.78 18.31 -15.36
N ASN A 387 -27.03 18.88 -16.31
CA ASN A 387 -27.63 19.52 -17.48
C ASN A 387 -28.39 18.49 -18.34
N GLN A 388 -27.79 17.33 -18.58
CA GLN A 388 -28.45 16.23 -19.31
C GLN A 388 -29.70 15.72 -18.58
N ALA A 389 -29.67 15.65 -17.25
CA ALA A 389 -30.82 15.28 -16.43
C ALA A 389 -31.95 16.32 -16.53
N ARG A 390 -31.63 17.62 -16.52
CA ARG A 390 -32.62 18.70 -16.68
C ARG A 390 -33.27 18.68 -18.06
N GLU A 391 -32.50 18.40 -19.11
CA GLU A 391 -33.00 18.23 -20.48
C GLU A 391 -33.93 17.00 -20.57
N LEU A 392 -33.48 15.86 -20.03
CA LEU A 392 -34.30 14.63 -20.03
C LEU A 392 -35.61 14.81 -19.27
N LEU A 393 -35.61 15.53 -18.15
CA LEU A 393 -36.85 15.85 -17.41
C LEU A 393 -37.83 16.69 -18.25
N ALA A 394 -37.32 17.61 -19.06
CA ALA A 394 -38.15 18.40 -19.97
C ALA A 394 -38.76 17.53 -21.08
N GLU A 395 -37.99 16.59 -21.62
CA GLU A 395 -38.44 15.64 -22.64
C GLU A 395 -39.50 14.66 -22.12
N LEU A 396 -39.35 14.19 -20.88
CA LEU A 396 -40.29 13.24 -20.27
C LEU A 396 -41.70 13.83 -20.05
N GLY A 397 -41.81 15.16 -19.97
CA GLY A 397 -43.06 15.88 -19.84
C GLY A 397 -43.74 15.72 -18.48
N ARG A 398 -44.80 16.52 -18.25
CA ARG A 398 -45.50 16.59 -16.96
C ARG A 398 -46.00 15.23 -16.47
N ASP A 399 -46.55 14.41 -17.34
CA ASP A 399 -47.15 13.12 -16.98
C ASP A 399 -46.17 12.17 -16.26
N ASN A 400 -44.88 12.31 -16.57
CA ASN A 400 -43.80 11.53 -15.97
C ASN A 400 -43.04 12.28 -14.87
N THR A 401 -43.32 13.56 -14.63
CA THR A 401 -42.65 14.37 -13.59
C THR A 401 -43.59 14.83 -12.48
N ASN A 402 -44.89 14.60 -12.60
CA ASN A 402 -45.90 15.08 -11.63
C ASN A 402 -45.70 14.53 -10.20
N HIS A 403 -45.06 13.36 -10.05
CA HIS A 403 -44.78 12.76 -8.74
C HIS A 403 -43.49 13.28 -8.09
N LEU A 404 -42.76 14.17 -8.77
CA LEU A 404 -41.51 14.72 -8.26
C LEU A 404 -41.77 15.84 -7.24
N TRP A 405 -40.94 15.88 -6.20
CA TRP A 405 -41.06 16.87 -5.12
C TRP A 405 -40.66 18.29 -5.57
N ALA A 406 -39.74 18.40 -6.53
CA ALA A 406 -39.34 19.64 -7.19
C ALA A 406 -39.17 19.39 -8.70
N ASN A 407 -39.61 20.33 -9.53
CA ASN A 407 -39.45 20.21 -10.99
C ASN A 407 -38.25 21.03 -11.45
N TYR A 408 -37.11 20.35 -11.64
CA TYR A 408 -35.87 20.94 -12.13
C TYR A 408 -35.74 20.98 -13.65
N ALA A 409 -36.81 20.68 -14.39
CA ALA A 409 -36.79 20.75 -15.86
C ALA A 409 -36.40 22.16 -16.32
N VAL A 410 -35.40 22.24 -17.21
CA VAL A 410 -35.12 23.49 -17.92
C VAL A 410 -36.26 23.71 -18.91
N PRO A 411 -36.89 24.90 -18.94
CA PRO A 411 -37.91 25.17 -19.95
C PRO A 411 -37.26 25.02 -21.32
N ALA A 412 -37.83 24.14 -22.17
CA ALA A 412 -37.35 23.96 -23.53
C ALA A 412 -37.20 25.35 -24.17
N LYS A 413 -36.01 25.63 -24.68
CA LYS A 413 -35.75 26.84 -25.46
C LYS A 413 -36.75 26.78 -26.61
N LYS A 414 -37.87 27.49 -26.52
CA LYS A 414 -38.76 27.68 -27.66
C LYS A 414 -37.85 28.26 -28.73
N THR A 415 -37.64 27.52 -29.81
CA THR A 415 -37.13 28.10 -31.05
C THR A 415 -38.15 29.17 -31.39
N ALA A 416 -37.88 30.39 -30.94
CA ALA A 416 -38.65 31.54 -31.36
C ALA A 416 -38.33 31.68 -32.84
N GLU A 417 -39.31 31.42 -33.70
CA GLU A 417 -39.38 32.14 -34.96
C GLU A 417 -39.28 33.63 -34.57
N GLU A 418 -38.19 34.28 -34.95
CA GLU A 418 -38.08 35.73 -34.82
C GLU A 418 -39.23 36.36 -35.60
N PRO A 419 -40.17 37.10 -34.97
CA PRO A 419 -41.01 37.98 -35.75
C PRO A 419 -40.11 39.09 -36.30
N GLU A 420 -40.10 39.25 -37.63
CA GLU A 420 -39.31 40.28 -38.29
C GLU A 420 -39.51 41.66 -37.62
N PRO A 421 -38.44 42.46 -37.43
CA PRO A 421 -38.58 43.74 -36.78
C PRO A 421 -39.42 44.67 -37.67
N SER A 422 -40.65 44.94 -37.24
CA SER A 422 -41.49 45.97 -37.82
C SER A 422 -40.78 47.31 -37.71
N ARG A 423 -40.37 47.86 -38.86
CA ARG A 423 -39.82 49.21 -39.00
C ARG A 423 -40.86 50.24 -38.54
N PHE A 424 -40.74 50.70 -37.30
CA PHE A 424 -41.42 51.90 -36.84
C PHE A 424 -40.54 53.12 -37.14
N SER A 425 -40.94 53.89 -38.14
CA SER A 425 -40.39 55.21 -38.45
C SER A 425 -40.98 56.25 -37.49
N LEU A 426 -40.14 56.93 -36.70
CA LEU A 426 -40.53 58.10 -35.91
C LEU A 426 -40.27 59.39 -36.70
N PRO A 427 -41.21 60.38 -36.71
CA PRO A 427 -40.96 61.71 -37.25
C PRO A 427 -40.11 62.56 -36.30
N GLY A 428 -39.19 63.37 -36.85
CA GLY A 428 -38.32 64.32 -36.11
C GLY A 428 -39.09 65.47 -35.46
N LEU A 429 -38.64 66.08 -34.36
CA LEU A 429 -37.61 67.12 -34.16
C LEU A 429 -37.83 67.69 -32.72
N PRO A 430 -37.09 68.67 -32.17
CA PRO A 430 -35.70 69.11 -32.32
C PRO A 430 -34.95 69.15 -30.96
N GLY A 431 -33.62 69.32 -31.01
CA GLY A 431 -32.72 69.22 -29.85
C GLY A 431 -32.61 70.43 -28.93
N PHE A 432 -32.01 70.20 -27.76
CA PHE A 432 -31.18 71.13 -26.96
C PHE A 432 -30.44 70.30 -25.89
N GLY A 433 -29.12 70.29 -25.90
CA GLY A 433 -28.37 70.89 -24.79
C GLY A 433 -27.26 69.95 -24.29
N SER A 434 -26.02 70.33 -24.55
CA SER A 434 -24.77 69.64 -24.24
C SER A 434 -24.34 69.81 -22.78
N SER A 435 -23.94 68.73 -22.11
CA SER A 435 -22.96 68.78 -21.02
C SER A 435 -22.31 67.41 -20.81
N GLU A 436 -21.03 67.29 -21.19
CA GLU A 436 -20.14 66.21 -20.77
C GLU A 436 -19.82 66.32 -19.27
N PRO A 437 -19.50 65.18 -18.62
CA PRO A 437 -18.38 65.18 -17.70
C PRO A 437 -17.35 64.06 -17.92
N LYS A 438 -16.12 64.41 -17.56
CA LYS A 438 -14.80 63.79 -17.77
C LYS A 438 -14.54 62.45 -17.04
N PRO A 439 -13.51 61.68 -17.47
CA PRO A 439 -13.10 60.41 -16.85
C PRO A 439 -11.93 60.57 -15.85
N VAL A 440 -11.92 59.79 -14.76
CA VAL A 440 -10.74 59.55 -13.88
C VAL A 440 -10.90 58.21 -13.10
N PRO A 441 -9.87 57.63 -12.44
CA PRO A 441 -9.16 56.43 -12.90
C PRO A 441 -9.14 55.26 -11.86
N ALA A 442 -8.45 54.16 -12.21
CA ALA A 442 -8.28 52.97 -11.38
C ALA A 442 -7.40 53.20 -10.13
N PRO A 443 -7.68 52.54 -8.98
CA PRO A 443 -6.79 52.56 -7.83
C PRO A 443 -5.80 51.38 -7.75
N THR A 444 -4.60 51.82 -7.42
CA THR A 444 -3.30 51.27 -7.03
C THR A 444 -3.23 50.22 -5.90
N LYS A 445 -2.12 49.48 -5.90
CA LYS A 445 -1.58 48.55 -4.87
C LYS A 445 -1.13 49.24 -3.57
N ALA A 446 -1.20 48.52 -2.44
CA ALA A 446 -0.19 48.32 -1.36
C ALA A 446 -0.87 47.79 -0.06
N PRO A 447 -0.17 47.27 0.99
CA PRO A 447 1.24 46.84 1.11
C PRO A 447 1.44 45.43 1.75
N GLU A 448 2.68 44.97 1.68
CA GLU A 448 3.24 43.77 2.32
C GLU A 448 3.30 43.87 3.85
N SER A 449 2.96 42.79 4.55
CA SER A 449 3.21 42.61 5.98
C SER A 449 4.27 41.52 6.21
N LYS A 450 5.37 41.92 6.87
CA LYS A 450 6.44 41.03 7.34
C LYS A 450 5.94 40.22 8.55
N ALA A 451 6.08 38.90 8.50
CA ALA A 451 5.91 38.01 9.66
C ALA A 451 7.28 37.69 10.31
N PRO A 452 7.34 37.53 11.65
CA PRO A 452 8.58 37.30 12.39
C PRO A 452 9.05 35.82 12.34
N ALA A 453 10.34 35.64 12.63
CA ALA A 453 11.14 34.44 12.48
C ALA A 453 10.62 33.17 13.22
N PRO A 454 10.89 31.96 12.67
CA PRO A 454 10.49 30.70 13.30
C PRO A 454 11.38 30.38 14.50
N LYS A 455 10.75 30.08 15.65
CA LYS A 455 11.40 29.50 16.82
C LYS A 455 11.62 28.00 16.58
N ASN A 456 12.85 27.56 16.88
CA ASN A 456 13.39 26.21 16.94
C ASN A 456 12.34 25.09 17.09
N GLY A 457 12.32 24.20 16.09
CA GLY A 457 11.57 22.96 16.12
C GLY A 457 12.12 22.02 17.20
N LEU A 458 11.21 21.41 17.95
CA LEU A 458 11.50 20.20 18.69
C LEU A 458 11.79 19.08 17.68
N GLU A 459 13.00 18.53 17.74
CA GLU A 459 13.34 17.33 16.97
C GLU A 459 12.42 16.16 17.40
N PRO A 460 11.89 15.37 16.45
CA PRO A 460 11.19 14.14 16.79
C PRO A 460 12.16 13.18 17.51
N PRO A 461 11.66 12.35 18.45
CA PRO A 461 12.51 11.48 19.25
C PRO A 461 13.37 10.62 18.33
N ALA A 462 14.68 10.60 18.63
CA ALA A 462 15.72 9.98 17.82
C ALA A 462 15.30 8.60 17.28
N ARG A 463 14.88 8.57 16.00
CA ARG A 463 14.92 7.34 15.22
C ARG A 463 16.39 6.93 15.17
N LEU A 464 16.66 5.68 15.52
CA LEU A 464 17.95 5.05 15.26
C LEU A 464 18.29 5.28 13.79
N LYS A 465 19.18 6.23 13.52
CA LYS A 465 19.88 6.28 12.25
C LYS A 465 20.51 4.91 12.09
N LEU A 466 20.25 4.24 10.96
CA LEU A 466 20.85 2.95 10.63
C LEU A 466 22.34 3.15 10.26
N ASP A 467 23.06 3.90 11.08
CA ASP A 467 24.47 4.22 10.93
C ASP A 467 25.26 3.02 11.46
N GLY A 468 25.44 2.03 10.60
CA GLY A 468 26.17 0.80 10.93
C GLY A 468 26.52 -0.10 9.76
N PHE A 469 26.13 0.25 8.53
CA PHE A 469 26.59 -0.43 7.32
C PHE A 469 26.95 0.65 6.30
N GLY A 470 28.24 0.76 5.98
CA GLY A 470 28.73 1.76 5.04
C GLY A 470 28.19 1.49 3.65
N GLU A 471 27.27 2.34 3.19
CA GLU A 471 27.11 2.85 1.82
C GLU A 471 26.01 3.94 1.81
N PRO A 472 26.06 4.92 0.88
CA PRO A 472 25.40 6.20 1.07
C PRO A 472 23.90 6.09 0.77
N ILE A 473 23.09 6.05 1.82
CA ILE A 473 21.67 6.37 1.69
C ILE A 473 21.61 7.85 1.30
N ARG A 474 21.08 8.14 0.10
CA ARG A 474 20.80 9.51 -0.34
C ARG A 474 20.03 10.22 0.77
N LYS A 475 20.66 11.22 1.38
CA LYS A 475 19.94 12.21 2.19
C LYS A 475 18.82 12.74 1.30
N ILE A 476 17.58 12.66 1.79
CA ILE A 476 16.49 13.46 1.25
C ILE A 476 16.96 14.92 1.39
N PRO A 477 17.02 15.73 0.32
CA PRO A 477 17.47 17.10 0.44
C PRO A 477 16.55 17.83 1.41
N SER A 478 17.11 18.30 2.54
CA SER A 478 16.45 19.33 3.33
C SER A 478 16.44 20.61 2.49
N GLU A 479 15.27 21.22 2.32
CA GLU A 479 15.09 22.45 1.56
C GLU A 479 16.11 23.52 1.99
N GLY A 480 17.06 23.87 1.12
CA GLY A 480 18.04 24.93 1.38
C GLY A 480 19.41 24.81 0.68
N GLU A 481 19.82 23.64 0.17
CA GLU A 481 21.12 23.53 -0.53
C GLU A 481 20.99 23.77 -2.05
N PRO A 482 21.85 24.62 -2.66
CA PRO A 482 21.84 24.83 -4.10
C PRO A 482 22.26 23.55 -4.84
N ALA A 483 21.50 23.18 -5.86
CA ALA A 483 21.73 21.98 -6.68
C ALA A 483 23.16 21.96 -7.27
N PRO A 484 23.88 20.81 -7.26
CA PRO A 484 25.20 20.73 -7.85
C PRO A 484 25.12 20.86 -9.38
N ALA A 485 26.00 21.67 -9.94
CA ALA A 485 26.10 21.96 -11.36
C ALA A 485 26.22 20.69 -12.20
N ARG A 486 25.41 20.60 -13.26
CA ARG A 486 25.47 19.58 -14.31
C ARG A 486 26.87 19.62 -14.96
N ILE A 487 27.64 18.55 -14.81
CA ILE A 487 28.82 18.30 -15.65
C ILE A 487 28.30 17.66 -16.95
N GLN A 488 28.53 18.31 -18.08
CA GLN A 488 28.37 17.73 -19.41
C GLN A 488 29.60 16.89 -19.74
N LEU A 489 29.41 15.60 -20.00
CA LEU A 489 30.20 14.81 -20.96
C LEU A 489 29.30 13.75 -21.59
#